data_AF-A0A2R8BE19-F1
#
_entry.id   AF-A0A2R8BE19-F1
#
_cell.length_a   1.000
_cell.length_b   1.000
_cell.length_c   1.000
_cell.angle_alpha   90.00
_cell.angle_beta   90.00
_cell.angle_gamma   90.00
#
_symmetry.space_group_name_H-M   'P 1'
#
loop_
_entity.id
_entity.type
_entity.pdbx_description
1 polymer ?
#
loop_
_entity_poly.entity_id
_entity_poly.type
_entity_poly.pdbx_seq_one_letter_code
_entity_poly.pdbx_strand_id
1 'polypeptide(L)'
;MTSFFAPVLSGLVLLAVSTFVGMWPVVKLIKVREAKHELKQGSAGFLRTLSGWSVIAFWLMTTWFFATIIGDWGATGDLDGAIERSWLRLRILLEIAAALGDD
;
A
#
# COMPACT_ATOMS: atom_id res chain seq x y z
N MET A 1 -21.91 23.67 1.25
CA MET A 1 -21.87 22.45 2.10
C MET A 1 -21.54 21.17 1.32
N THR A 2 -21.65 21.13 -0.01
CA THR A 2 -21.30 19.96 -0.86
C THR A 2 -19.80 19.67 -0.95
N SER A 3 -18.92 20.63 -0.67
CA SER A 3 -17.46 20.51 -0.83
C SER A 3 -16.79 19.58 0.19
N PHE A 4 -17.30 19.47 1.43
CA PHE A 4 -16.68 18.63 2.46
C PHE A 4 -17.04 17.14 2.34
N PHE A 5 -18.23 16.83 1.81
CA PHE A 5 -18.70 15.45 1.72
C PHE A 5 -17.99 14.65 0.64
N ALA A 6 -17.63 15.30 -0.47
CA ALA A 6 -16.92 14.64 -1.59
C ALA A 6 -15.57 14.02 -1.18
N PRO A 7 -14.62 14.73 -0.55
CA PRO A 7 -13.35 14.13 -0.14
C PRO A 7 -13.53 13.07 0.96
N VAL A 8 -14.47 13.27 1.88
CA VAL A 8 -14.77 12.29 2.95
C VAL A 8 -15.33 11.00 2.34
N LEU A 9 -16.29 11.10 1.44
CA LEU A 9 -16.87 9.94 0.76
C LEU A 9 -15.84 9.21 -0.09
N SER A 10 -15.03 9.93 -0.87
CA SER A 10 -13.93 9.33 -1.64
C SER A 10 -12.92 8.62 -0.74
N GLY A 11 -12.60 9.19 0.43
CA GLY A 11 -11.74 8.54 1.43
C GLY A 11 -12.34 7.26 1.99
N LEU A 12 -13.65 7.26 2.31
CA LEU A 12 -14.36 6.07 2.79
C LEU A 12 -14.42 4.96 1.73
N VAL A 13 -14.69 5.33 0.48
CA VAL A 13 -14.69 4.38 -0.65
C VAL A 13 -13.29 3.81 -0.87
N LEU A 14 -12.26 4.65 -0.88
CA LEU A 14 -10.86 4.19 -0.98
C LEU A 14 -10.51 3.23 0.15
N LEU A 15 -10.90 3.54 1.40
CA LEU A 15 -10.66 2.69 2.55
C LEU A 15 -11.38 1.34 2.43
N ALA A 16 -12.66 1.33 2.03
CA ALA A 16 -13.42 0.10 1.84
C ALA A 16 -12.82 -0.78 0.73
N VAL A 17 -12.50 -0.19 -0.42
CA VAL A 17 -11.94 -0.91 -1.57
C VAL A 17 -10.53 -1.44 -1.27
N SER A 18 -9.66 -0.61 -0.71
CA SER A 18 -8.29 -1.01 -0.36
C SER A 18 -8.25 -2.10 0.71
N THR A 19 -9.16 -2.06 1.68
CA THR A 19 -9.31 -3.10 2.71
C THR A 19 -9.80 -4.40 2.08
N PHE A 20 -10.81 -4.34 1.21
CA PHE A 20 -11.34 -5.52 0.55
C PHE A 20 -10.29 -6.21 -0.33
N VAL A 21 -9.58 -5.46 -1.17
CA VAL A 21 -8.53 -5.99 -2.04
C VAL A 21 -7.33 -6.48 -1.22
N GLY A 22 -6.93 -5.72 -0.19
CA GLY A 22 -5.84 -6.09 0.73
C GLY A 22 -6.13 -7.31 1.61
N MET A 23 -7.40 -7.69 1.80
CA MET A 23 -7.77 -8.86 2.57
C MET A 23 -7.33 -10.18 1.89
N TRP A 24 -7.30 -10.21 0.54
CA TRP A 24 -6.89 -11.41 -0.21
C TRP A 24 -5.49 -11.89 0.19
N PRO A 25 -4.41 -11.09 0.08
CA PRO A 25 -3.06 -11.55 0.43
C PRO A 25 -2.96 -11.94 1.91
N VAL A 26 -3.70 -11.29 2.81
CA VAL A 26 -3.74 -11.63 4.25
C VAL A 26 -4.35 -13.02 4.45
N VAL A 27 -5.51 -13.30 3.86
CA VAL A 27 -6.14 -14.63 3.94
C VAL A 27 -5.24 -15.71 3.33
N LYS A 28 -4.57 -15.42 2.22
CA LYS A 28 -3.62 -16.34 1.60
C LYS A 28 -2.44 -16.62 2.54
N LEU A 29 -1.89 -15.59 3.18
CA LEU A 29 -0.79 -15.71 4.12
C LEU A 29 -1.20 -16.53 5.34
N ILE A 30 -2.42 -16.34 5.86
CA ILE A 30 -2.97 -17.15 6.95
C ILE A 30 -3.07 -18.63 6.53
N LYS A 31 -3.71 -18.94 5.39
CA LYS A 31 -3.88 -20.32 4.91
C LYS A 31 -2.56 -21.04 4.66
N VAL A 32 -1.63 -20.39 3.95
CA VAL A 32 -0.28 -20.94 3.71
C VAL A 32 0.44 -21.19 5.02
N ARG A 33 0.23 -20.31 6.00
CA ARG A 33 0.87 -20.41 7.30
C ARG A 33 0.26 -21.50 8.18
N GLU A 34 -1.05 -21.68 8.17
CA GLU A 34 -1.73 -22.81 8.84
C GLU A 34 -1.23 -24.14 8.26
N ALA A 35 -1.16 -24.26 6.93
CA ALA A 35 -0.63 -25.44 6.26
C ALA A 35 0.86 -25.71 6.56
N LYS A 36 1.65 -24.67 6.84
CA LYS A 36 3.08 -24.80 7.19
C LYS A 36 3.31 -25.06 8.68
N HIS A 37 2.34 -24.73 9.53
CA HIS A 37 2.43 -24.82 10.99
C HIS A 37 2.25 -26.23 11.54
N GLU A 38 1.87 -27.20 10.72
CA GLU A 38 1.97 -28.61 11.09
C GLU A 38 3.42 -29.11 11.23
N LEU A 39 4.45 -28.30 10.88
CA LEU A 39 5.81 -28.83 10.67
C LEU A 39 7.01 -28.24 11.45
N LYS A 40 6.92 -27.25 12.36
CA LYS A 40 7.99 -26.99 13.40
C LYS A 40 7.76 -25.76 14.30
N GLN A 41 7.85 -25.97 15.61
CA GLN A 41 7.95 -24.95 16.67
C GLN A 41 9.41 -24.44 16.80
N GLY A 42 9.62 -23.13 16.97
CA GLY A 42 10.91 -22.61 17.43
C GLY A 42 11.24 -21.21 16.94
N SER A 43 11.70 -21.07 15.68
CA SER A 43 12.27 -19.81 15.16
C SER A 43 11.29 -18.95 14.35
N ALA A 44 10.10 -19.48 14.03
CA ALA A 44 9.16 -18.86 13.10
C ALA A 44 8.44 -17.58 13.60
N GLY A 45 8.57 -17.20 14.87
CA GLY A 45 7.81 -16.10 15.50
C GLY A 45 8.27 -14.68 15.11
N PHE A 46 9.57 -14.44 15.01
CA PHE A 46 10.13 -13.12 14.68
C PHE A 46 10.03 -12.81 13.18
N LEU A 47 10.42 -13.77 12.33
CA LEU A 47 10.21 -13.70 10.87
C LEU A 47 8.72 -13.56 10.49
N ARG A 48 7.81 -14.12 11.29
CA ARG A 48 6.34 -13.98 11.12
C ARG A 48 5.86 -12.55 11.25
N THR A 49 6.27 -11.89 12.34
CA THR A 49 5.80 -10.54 12.64
C THR A 49 6.39 -9.58 11.62
N LEU A 50 7.69 -9.70 11.34
CA LEU A 50 8.35 -8.88 10.34
C LEU A 50 7.72 -9.06 8.95
N SER A 51 7.52 -10.30 8.49
CA SER A 51 6.90 -10.60 7.18
C SER A 51 5.46 -10.08 7.07
N GLY A 52 4.66 -10.22 8.12
CA GLY A 52 3.28 -9.70 8.13
C GLY A 52 3.25 -8.17 8.04
N TRP A 53 4.08 -7.48 8.82
CA TRP A 53 4.17 -6.02 8.82
C TRP A 53 4.76 -5.47 7.52
N SER A 54 5.75 -6.14 6.92
CA SER A 54 6.29 -5.73 5.61
C SER A 54 5.24 -5.80 4.50
N VAL A 55 4.38 -6.83 4.50
CA VAL A 55 3.28 -6.95 3.52
C VAL A 55 2.27 -5.82 3.70
N ILE A 56 1.92 -5.49 4.95
CA ILE A 56 1.01 -4.37 5.25
C ILE A 56 1.63 -3.04 4.82
N ALA A 57 2.90 -2.79 5.18
CA ALA A 57 3.61 -1.56 4.81
C ALA A 57 3.71 -1.40 3.29
N PHE A 58 4.05 -2.47 2.57
CA PHE A 58 4.09 -2.47 1.11
C PHE A 58 2.71 -2.22 0.49
N TRP A 59 1.65 -2.81 1.05
CA TRP A 59 0.28 -2.60 0.59
C TRP A 59 -0.20 -1.16 0.81
N LEU A 60 0.11 -0.58 1.96
CA LEU A 60 -0.20 0.83 2.27
C LEU A 60 0.52 1.77 1.31
N MET A 61 1.82 1.57 1.09
CA MET A 61 2.61 2.33 0.12
C MET A 61 2.01 2.26 -1.29
N THR A 62 1.67 1.04 -1.73
CA THR A 62 1.07 0.81 -3.05
C THR A 62 -0.28 1.52 -3.19
N THR A 63 -1.17 1.32 -2.22
CA THR A 63 -2.50 1.93 -2.20
C THR A 63 -2.42 3.45 -2.21
N TRP A 64 -1.56 4.02 -1.35
CA TRP A 64 -1.33 5.45 -1.27
C TRP A 64 -0.81 6.02 -2.60
N PHE A 65 0.18 5.35 -3.21
CA PHE A 65 0.75 5.79 -4.49
C PHE A 65 -0.33 5.87 -5.57
N PHE A 66 -1.12 4.83 -5.78
CA PHE A 66 -2.22 4.84 -6.76
C PHE A 66 -3.31 5.85 -6.42
N ALA A 67 -3.68 5.99 -5.15
CA ALA A 67 -4.67 6.96 -4.71
C ALA A 67 -4.24 8.39 -5.06
N THR A 68 -2.94 8.70 -4.96
CA THR A 68 -2.43 10.03 -5.30
C THR A 68 -2.44 10.32 -6.80
N ILE A 69 -2.19 9.32 -7.65
CA ILE A 69 -2.30 9.47 -9.11
C ILE A 69 -3.75 9.70 -9.51
N ILE A 70 -4.68 8.88 -9.00
CA ILE A 70 -6.10 8.97 -9.33
C ILE A 70 -6.69 10.29 -8.80
N GLY A 71 -6.30 10.71 -7.60
CA GLY A 71 -6.73 11.98 -7.01
C GLY A 71 -6.23 13.19 -7.81
N ASP A 72 -4.97 13.16 -8.23
CA ASP A 72 -4.37 14.23 -9.03
C ASP A 72 -4.96 14.31 -10.44
N TRP A 73 -5.16 13.15 -11.09
CA TRP A 73 -5.90 13.07 -12.35
C TRP A 73 -7.33 13.60 -12.20
N GLY A 74 -8.04 13.19 -11.15
CA GLY A 74 -9.40 13.65 -10.88
C GLY A 74 -9.51 15.15 -10.61
N ALA A 75 -8.46 15.78 -10.06
CA ALA A 75 -8.42 17.22 -9.80
C ALA A 75 -8.01 18.05 -11.02
N THR A 76 -7.09 17.54 -11.85
CA THR A 76 -6.51 18.28 -12.99
C THR A 76 -7.14 17.94 -14.33
N GLY A 77 -7.77 16.78 -14.46
CA GLY A 77 -8.27 16.24 -15.73
C GLY A 77 -7.18 15.74 -16.67
N ASP A 78 -5.90 15.88 -16.30
CA ASP A 78 -4.73 15.54 -17.12
C ASP A 78 -4.05 14.28 -16.57
N LEU A 79 -4.25 13.17 -17.26
CA LEU A 79 -3.68 11.88 -16.87
C LEU A 79 -2.18 11.83 -17.12
N ASP A 80 -1.70 12.37 -18.23
CA ASP A 80 -0.28 12.34 -18.60
C ASP A 80 0.54 13.18 -17.62
N GLY A 81 0.07 14.38 -17.29
CA GLY A 81 0.71 15.22 -16.28
C GLY A 81 0.66 14.60 -14.88
N ALA A 82 -0.42 13.89 -14.53
CA ALA A 82 -0.51 13.19 -13.25
C ALA A 82 0.51 12.03 -13.14
N ILE A 83 0.69 11.29 -14.23
CA ILE A 83 1.71 10.23 -14.32
C ILE A 83 3.11 10.83 -14.21
N GLU A 84 3.40 11.92 -14.93
CA GLU A 84 4.73 12.56 -14.88
C GLU A 84 5.10 13.05 -13.47
N ARG A 85 4.16 13.70 -12.77
CA ARG A 85 4.33 14.10 -11.35
C ARG A 85 4.52 12.89 -10.42
N SER A 86 3.83 11.79 -10.69
CA SER A 86 3.98 10.56 -9.91
C SER A 86 5.33 9.88 -10.12
N TRP A 87 5.88 9.95 -11.33
CA TRP A 87 7.22 9.45 -11.65
C TRP A 87 8.30 10.25 -10.91
N LEU A 88 8.16 11.57 -10.87
CA LEU A 88 9.06 12.42 -10.08
C LEU A 88 9.00 12.04 -8.59
N ARG A 89 7.79 11.82 -8.05
CA ARG A 89 7.61 11.36 -6.66
C ARG A 89 8.28 10.01 -6.41
N LEU A 90 8.12 9.04 -7.33
CA LEU A 90 8.74 7.73 -7.22
C LEU A 90 10.27 7.83 -7.25
N ARG A 91 10.83 8.64 -8.15
CA ARG A 91 12.27 8.89 -8.22
C ARG A 91 12.81 9.44 -6.91
N ILE A 92 12.14 10.45 -6.34
CA ILE A 92 12.53 11.03 -5.05
C ILE A 92 12.51 9.98 -3.94
N LEU A 93 11.49 9.13 -3.88
CA LEU A 93 11.40 8.06 -2.87
C LEU A 93 12.55 7.05 -3.01
N LEU A 94 12.92 6.68 -4.24
CA LEU A 94 14.04 5.78 -4.50
C LEU A 94 15.38 6.42 -4.14
N GLU A 95 15.55 7.71 -4.41
CA GLU A 95 16.76 8.46 -4.08
C GLU A 95 16.94 8.59 -2.56
N ILE A 96 15.85 8.86 -1.82
CA ILE A 96 15.85 8.83 -0.35
C ILE A 96 16.19 7.43 0.17
N ALA A 97 15.59 6.38 -0.41
CA ALA A 97 15.85 5.01 0.00
C ALA A 97 17.30 4.58 -0.26
N ALA A 98 17.89 5.02 -1.37
CA ALA A 98 19.30 4.79 -1.68
C ALA A 98 20.21 5.52 -0.68
N ALA A 99 19.92 6.80 -0.39
CA ALA A 99 20.68 7.56 0.60
C ALA A 99 20.61 6.95 2.02
N LEU A 100 19.48 6.35 2.39
CA LEU A 100 19.31 5.62 3.66
C LEU A 100 20.00 4.25 3.70
N GLY A 101 20.31 3.67 2.54
CA GLY A 101 20.94 2.34 2.42
C GLY A 101 22.45 2.37 2.25
N ASP A 102 23.03 3.53 1.94
CA ASP A 102 24.47 3.77 1.80
C ASP A 102 25.15 4.17 3.14
N ASP A 103 24.43 4.16 4.26
CA ASP A 103 24.94 4.29 5.65
C ASP A 103 25.06 2.92 6.36
#